data_AF-A0A520K0K3-F1
#
_entry.id   AF-A0A520K0K3-F1
#
_cell.length_a   1.000
_cell.length_b   1.000
_cell.length_c   1.000
_cell.angle_alpha   90.00
_cell.angle_beta   90.00
_cell.angle_gamma   90.00
#
_symmetry.space_group_name_H-M   'P 1'
#
loop_
_entity.id
_entity.type
_entity.pdbx_description
1 polymer ?
#
loop_
_entity_poly.entity_id
_entity_poly.type
_entity_poly.pdbx_seq_one_letter_code
_entity_poly.pdbx_strand_id
1 'polypeptide(L)'
;MPRYGYEIEKTIEERNMRNWTEIGFFSIYYVLKKLEEKELIRSKVEVVENKPHRKVCTVTDDVMRENVKQLLSSFKRVISAFDLSLINLVSVRYW
;
A
#
# COMPACT_ATOMS: atom_id res chain seq x y z
N MET A 1 8.24 -10.93 9.94
CA MET A 1 7.69 -10.54 11.26
C MET A 1 6.18 -10.38 11.14
N PRO A 2 5.39 -10.96 12.05
CA PRO A 2 3.95 -10.70 12.14
C PRO A 2 3.69 -9.22 12.49
N ARG A 3 2.71 -8.59 11.84
CA ARG A 3 2.23 -7.23 12.16
C ARG A 3 0.73 -7.21 12.34
N TYR A 4 0.25 -6.46 13.32
CA TYR A 4 -1.17 -6.22 13.53
C TYR A 4 -1.70 -5.14 12.58
N GLY A 5 -3.01 -5.15 12.30
CA GLY A 5 -3.66 -4.14 11.46
C GLY A 5 -3.39 -2.70 11.91
N TYR A 6 -3.36 -2.45 13.23
CA TYR A 6 -3.07 -1.11 13.77
C TYR A 6 -1.61 -0.69 13.56
N GLU A 7 -0.65 -1.63 13.53
CA GLU A 7 0.76 -1.31 13.29
C GLU A 7 1.01 -0.93 11.83
N ILE A 8 0.23 -1.54 10.92
CA ILE A 8 0.21 -1.18 9.51
C ILE A 8 -0.34 0.24 9.34
N GLU A 9 -1.45 0.55 10.00
CA GLU A 9 -2.03 1.89 10.01
C GLU A 9 -1.04 2.93 10.56
N LYS A 10 -0.39 2.62 11.69
CA LYS A 10 0.64 3.47 12.26
C LYS A 10 1.81 3.70 11.30
N THR A 11 2.25 2.66 10.60
CA THR A 11 3.33 2.77 9.59
C THR A 11 2.92 3.65 8.42
N ILE A 12 1.66 3.54 7.97
CA ILE A 12 1.11 4.35 6.88
C ILE A 12 1.13 5.83 7.27
N GLU A 13 0.74 6.14 8.51
CA GLU A 13 0.72 7.49 9.05
C GLU A 13 2.14 8.03 9.28
N GLU A 14 3.00 7.31 10.00
CA GLU A 14 4.39 7.72 10.30
C GLU A 14 5.22 8.00 9.04
N ARG A 15 4.92 7.31 7.93
CA ARG A 15 5.64 7.46 6.65
C ARG A 15 4.89 8.33 5.64
N ASN A 16 3.78 8.95 6.03
CA ASN A 16 2.92 9.74 5.16
C ASN A 16 2.58 9.02 3.84
N MET A 17 2.36 7.70 3.90
CA MET A 17 2.21 6.87 2.70
C MET A 17 1.04 7.32 1.82
N ARG A 18 0.02 7.90 2.43
CA ARG A 18 -1.16 8.43 1.74
C ARG A 18 -0.86 9.58 0.77
N ASN A 19 0.27 10.27 0.95
CA ASN A 19 0.69 11.35 0.06
C ASN A 19 1.32 10.84 -1.24
N TRP A 20 1.81 9.60 -1.25
CA TRP A 20 2.56 9.03 -2.38
C TRP A 20 2.05 7.65 -2.82
N THR A 21 0.95 7.17 -2.23
CA THR A 21 0.24 5.94 -2.61
C THR A 21 -1.26 6.18 -2.62
N GLU A 22 -1.98 5.44 -3.46
CA GLU A 22 -3.45 5.46 -3.51
C GLU A 22 -4.09 4.64 -2.38
N ILE A 23 -3.60 4.78 -1.14
CA ILE A 23 -4.15 4.11 0.04
C ILE A 23 -5.13 5.06 0.74
N GLY A 24 -6.42 4.84 0.54
CA GLY A 24 -7.48 5.54 1.30
C GLY A 24 -7.62 5.01 2.73
N PHE A 25 -8.05 5.86 3.67
CA PHE A 25 -8.25 5.51 5.08
C PHE A 25 -9.09 4.24 5.29
N PHE A 26 -10.24 4.14 4.62
CA PHE A 26 -11.13 2.97 4.72
C PHE A 26 -10.69 1.78 3.87
N SER A 27 -9.71 1.97 2.97
CA SER A 27 -9.33 0.96 1.98
C SER A 27 -8.31 -0.05 2.50
N ILE A 28 -7.58 0.25 3.58
CA ILE A 28 -6.46 -0.58 4.05
C ILE A 28 -6.90 -2.01 4.40
N TYR A 29 -8.03 -2.17 5.09
CA TYR A 29 -8.55 -3.50 5.45
C TYR A 29 -9.00 -4.30 4.22
N TYR A 30 -9.55 -3.63 3.22
CA TYR A 30 -9.92 -4.24 1.95
C TYR A 30 -8.69 -4.67 1.14
N VAL A 31 -7.66 -3.83 1.10
CA VAL A 31 -6.37 -4.16 0.46
C VAL A 31 -5.71 -5.34 1.16
N LEU A 32 -5.69 -5.39 2.49
CA LEU A 32 -5.15 -6.52 3.24
C LEU A 32 -5.92 -7.81 2.94
N LYS A 33 -7.25 -7.76 2.84
CA LYS A 33 -8.06 -8.92 2.43
C LYS A 33 -7.69 -9.39 1.01
N LYS A 34 -7.54 -8.48 0.05
CA LYS A 34 -7.09 -8.81 -1.31
C LYS A 34 -5.69 -9.41 -1.36
N LEU A 35 -4.76 -8.92 -0.53
CA LEU A 35 -3.40 -9.46 -0.45
C LEU A 35 -3.41 -10.88 0.13
N GLU A 36 -4.33 -11.15 1.06
CA GLU A 36 -4.56 -12.48 1.63
C GLU A 36 -5.16 -13.44 0.60
N GLU A 37 -6.17 -13.01 -0.17
CA GLU A 37 -6.75 -13.78 -1.29
C GLU A 37 -5.72 -14.11 -2.38
N LYS A 38 -4.69 -13.27 -2.54
CA LYS A 38 -3.56 -13.49 -3.47
C LYS A 38 -2.41 -14.30 -2.85
N GLU A 39 -2.57 -14.80 -1.63
CA GLU A 39 -1.56 -15.56 -0.87
C GLU A 39 -0.24 -14.80 -0.61
N LEU A 40 -0.26 -13.47 -0.79
CA LEU A 40 0.88 -12.59 -0.57
C LEU A 40 1.12 -12.31 0.92
N ILE A 41 0.04 -12.41 1.71
CA ILE A 41 0.09 -12.35 3.16
C ILE A 41 -0.74 -13.50 3.74
N ARG A 42 -0.33 -14.03 4.88
CA ARG A 42 -1.16 -14.91 5.72
C ARG A 42 -1.68 -14.11 6.88
N SER A 43 -3.00 -14.14 7.09
CA SER A 43 -3.56 -13.65 8.35
C SER A 43 -3.83 -14.80 9.32
N LYS A 44 -3.47 -14.62 10.58
CA LYS A 44 -3.92 -15.46 11.69
C LYS A 44 -4.77 -14.60 12.60
N VAL A 45 -5.98 -15.05 12.91
CA VAL A 45 -6.77 -14.47 13.99
C VAL A 45 -6.28 -15.12 15.28
N GLU A 46 -5.54 -14.38 16.08
CA GLU A 46 -5.23 -14.82 17.44
C GLU A 46 -6.45 -14.53 18.31
N VAL A 47 -7.11 -15.60 18.74
CA VAL A 47 -8.13 -15.55 19.79
C VAL A 47 -7.39 -15.72 21.10
N VAL A 48 -7.16 -14.62 21.80
CA VAL A 48 -6.59 -14.64 23.16
C VAL A 48 -7.77 -14.62 24.12
N GLU A 49 -7.88 -15.63 24.99
CA GLU A 49 -8.90 -15.63 26.05
C GLU A 49 -8.85 -14.31 26.83
N ASN A 50 -10.01 -13.68 27.03
CA ASN A 50 -10.19 -12.40 27.72
C ASN A 50 -9.66 -11.12 27.04
N LYS A 51 -9.36 -11.13 25.72
CA LYS A 51 -9.00 -9.91 24.96
C LYS A 51 -9.67 -9.83 23.58
N PRO A 52 -9.89 -8.63 23.01
CA PRO A 52 -10.52 -8.46 21.70
C PRO A 52 -9.71 -9.16 20.60
N HIS A 53 -10.40 -9.77 19.64
CA HIS A 53 -9.84 -10.49 18.51
C HIS A 53 -8.78 -9.67 17.76
N ARG A 54 -7.59 -10.24 17.51
CA ARG A 54 -6.50 -9.55 16.79
C ARG A 54 -6.15 -10.30 15.51
N LYS A 55 -6.19 -9.60 14.37
CA LYS A 55 -5.74 -10.11 13.07
C LYS A 55 -4.24 -9.81 12.91
N VAL A 56 -3.43 -10.87 12.91
CA VAL A 56 -1.97 -10.83 12.70
C VAL A 56 -1.67 -11.13 11.24
N CYS A 57 -1.01 -10.22 10.53
CA CYS A 57 -0.62 -10.41 9.14
C CYS A 57 0.88 -10.78 9.07
N THR A 58 1.20 -11.88 8.38
CA THR A 58 2.56 -12.32 8.11
C THR A 58 2.80 -12.30 6.61
N VAL A 59 3.90 -11.69 6.19
CA VAL A 59 4.32 -11.66 4.78
C VAL A 59 4.82 -13.02 4.34
N THR A 60 4.40 -13.48 3.16
CA THR A 60 5.01 -14.63 2.49
C THR A 60 6.30 -14.17 1.79
N ASP A 61 7.45 -14.69 2.24
CA ASP A 61 8.76 -14.08 1.98
C ASP A 61 9.20 -14.16 0.50
N ASP A 62 8.95 -15.29 -0.18
CA ASP A 62 9.47 -15.51 -1.53
C ASP A 62 8.71 -14.74 -2.61
N VAL A 63 7.37 -14.81 -2.58
CA VAL A 63 6.51 -14.17 -3.61
C VAL A 63 6.54 -12.65 -3.49
N MET A 64 6.58 -12.11 -2.27
CA MET A 64 6.70 -10.66 -2.07
C MET A 64 8.05 -10.14 -2.57
N ARG A 65 9.15 -10.84 -2.27
CA ARG A 65 10.48 -10.44 -2.75
C ARG A 65 10.53 -10.35 -4.27
N GLU A 66 9.99 -11.35 -4.96
CA GLU A 66 9.99 -11.33 -6.42
C GLU A 66 9.14 -10.18 -6.98
N ASN A 67 7.94 -9.95 -6.43
CA ASN A 67 7.11 -8.82 -6.84
C ASN A 67 7.80 -7.46 -6.62
N VAL A 68 8.51 -7.29 -5.49
CA VAL A 68 9.27 -6.06 -5.23
C VAL A 68 10.39 -5.88 -6.24
N LYS A 69 11.13 -6.95 -6.57
CA LYS A 69 12.18 -6.91 -7.61
C LYS A 69 11.60 -6.51 -8.97
N GLN A 70 10.48 -7.10 -9.37
CA GLN A 70 9.81 -6.77 -10.63
C GLN A 70 9.38 -5.30 -10.66
N LEU A 71 8.74 -4.80 -9.59
CA LEU A 71 8.32 -3.40 -9.49
C LEU A 71 9.49 -2.42 -9.57
N LEU A 72 10.60 -2.72 -8.90
CA LEU A 72 11.81 -1.90 -8.96
C LEU A 72 12.49 -1.96 -10.34
N SER A 73 12.34 -3.07 -11.06
CA SER A 73 12.90 -3.24 -12.41
C SER A 73 12.08 -2.49 -13.46
N SER A 74 10.76 -2.36 -13.27
CA SER A 74 9.87 -1.60 -14.15
C SER A 74 9.67 -0.18 -13.64
N PHE A 75 10.62 0.72 -13.91
CA PHE A 75 10.42 2.13 -13.59
C PHE A 75 9.24 2.70 -14.41
N LYS A 76 8.14 3.02 -13.73
CA LYS A 76 7.00 3.71 -14.34
C LYS A 76 7.12 5.20 -14.04
N ARG A 77 7.18 6.02 -15.09
CA ARG A 77 7.19 7.49 -14.95
C ARG A 77 5.83 7.92 -14.42
N VAL A 78 5.78 8.50 -13.23
CA VAL A 78 4.56 9.09 -12.68
C VAL A 78 4.47 10.51 -13.22
N ILE A 79 3.55 10.77 -14.15
CA ILE A 79 3.25 12.11 -14.62
C ILE A 79 2.22 12.70 -13.65
N SER A 80 2.61 13.73 -12.92
CA SER A 80 1.69 14.40 -11.99
C SER A 80 0.73 15.33 -12.72
N ALA A 81 -0.39 15.67 -12.07
CA ALA A 81 -1.28 16.71 -12.58
C ALA A 81 -0.58 18.06 -12.76
N PHE A 82 0.44 18.33 -11.92
CA PHE A 82 1.29 19.52 -12.05
C PHE A 82 2.10 19.47 -13.35
N ASP A 83 2.74 18.34 -13.67
CA ASP A 83 3.48 18.17 -14.93
C ASP A 83 2.57 18.36 -16.15
N LEU A 84 1.35 17.80 -16.11
CA LEU A 84 0.34 18.00 -17.15
C LEU A 84 -0.10 19.47 -17.27
N SER A 85 -0.23 20.17 -16.15
CA SER A 85 -0.59 21.59 -16.13
C SER A 85 0.49 22.46 -16.77
N LEU A 86 1.77 22.20 -16.47
CA LEU A 86 2.90 22.91 -17.05
C LEU A 86 3.00 22.69 -18.57
N ILE A 87 2.78 21.45 -19.04
CA ILE A 87 2.77 21.13 -20.47
C ILE A 87 1.69 21.95 -21.19
N ASN A 88 0.49 22.05 -20.61
CA ASN A 88 -0.61 22.79 -21.22
C ASN A 88 -0.46 24.32 -21.10
N LEU A 89 0.25 24.81 -20.07
CA LEU A 89 0.47 26.25 -19.89
C LEU A 89 1.30 26.86 -21.02
N VAL A 90 2.24 26.09 -21.60
CA VAL A 90 3.01 26.51 -22.78
C VAL A 90 2.11 26.65 -24.02
N SER A 91 1.04 25.84 -24.12
CA SER A 91 0.10 25.82 -25.25
C SER A 91 -0.91 26.97 -25.24
N VAL A 92 -1.17 27.59 -24.09
CA VAL A 92 -2.13 28.70 -23.94
C VAL A 92 -1.51 30.05 -24.32
N ARG A 93 -0.19 30.15 -24.46
CA ARG A 93 0.53 31.41 -24.77
C ARG A 93 0.45 31.87 -26.23
N TYR A 94 -0.36 31.20 -27.06
CA TYR A 94 -0.55 31.48 -28.48
C TYR A 94 -2.02 31.75 -28.86
N TRP A 95 -2.86 32.13 -27.90
CA TRP A 95 -4.21 32.66 -28.13
C TRP A 95 -4.29 34.13 -27.73
#